data_AF-A0A7W0MTY2-F1
#
_entry.id   AF-A0A7W0MTY2-F1
#
_cell.length_a   1.000
_cell.length_b   1.000
_cell.length_c   1.000
_cell.angle_alpha   90.00
_cell.angle_beta   90.00
_cell.angle_gamma   90.00
#
_symmetry.space_group_name_H-M   'P 1'
#
loop_
_entity.id
_entity.type
_entity.pdbx_description
1 polymer ?
#
loop_
_entity_poly.entity_id
_entity_poly.type
_entity_poly.pdbx_seq_one_letter_code
_entity_poly.pdbx_strand_id
1 'polypeptide(L)' 'MDAAVARAYGRIYAAVVGAGRKARGARSLDLLIAATALASNLPLYTRNPVDFRGTESLVEIVAIEPAS' A
#
# COMPACT_ATOMS: atom_id res chain seq x y z
N MET A 1 6.32 -14.90 4.32
CA MET A 1 6.61 -13.46 4.11
C MET A 1 8.00 -13.16 4.64
N ASP A 2 8.78 -12.40 3.90
CA ASP A 2 10.02 -11.78 4.39
C ASP A 2 9.71 -10.88 5.62
N ALA A 3 10.59 -10.88 6.62
CA ALA A 3 10.46 -10.08 7.83
C ALA A 3 10.40 -8.56 7.53
N ALA A 4 11.09 -8.08 6.49
CA ALA A 4 11.01 -6.69 6.06
C ALA A 4 9.60 -6.34 5.57
N VAL A 5 9.01 -7.19 4.74
CA VAL A 5 7.63 -7.02 4.23
C VAL A 5 6.62 -7.09 5.37
N ALA A 6 6.81 -7.97 6.36
CA ALA A 6 5.92 -8.06 7.52
C ALA A 6 5.93 -6.77 8.36
N ARG A 7 7.10 -6.18 8.61
CA ARG A 7 7.19 -4.88 9.30
C ARG A 7 6.57 -3.75 8.49
N ALA A 8 6.82 -3.71 7.18
CA ALA A 8 6.22 -2.74 6.27
C ALA A 8 4.68 -2.86 6.26
N TYR A 9 4.14 -4.08 6.27
CA TYR A 9 2.71 -4.33 6.32
C TYR A 9 2.06 -3.73 7.57
N GLY A 10 2.67 -3.91 8.74
CA GLY A 10 2.18 -3.29 9.98
C GLY A 10 2.09 -1.77 9.90
N ARG A 11 3.10 -1.11 9.30
CA ARG A 11 3.12 0.35 9.09
C ARG A 11 2.02 0.80 8.13
N ILE A 12 1.91 0.15 6.97
CA ILE A 12 0.88 0.42 5.97
C ILE A 12 -0.52 0.25 6.57
N TYR A 13 -0.75 -0.86 7.28
CA TYR A 13 -2.01 -1.14 7.95
C TYR A 13 -2.37 -0.04 8.96
N ALA A 14 -1.43 0.33 9.83
CA ALA A 14 -1.63 1.36 10.83
C ALA A 14 -1.97 2.72 10.19
N ALA A 15 -1.29 3.08 9.09
CA ALA A 15 -1.53 4.32 8.38
C ALA A 15 -2.93 4.37 7.74
N VAL A 16 -3.36 3.27 7.11
CA VAL A 16 -4.72 3.14 6.54
C VAL A 16 -5.79 3.23 7.62
N VAL A 17 -5.61 2.54 8.75
CA VAL A 17 -6.55 2.64 9.88
C VAL A 17 -6.56 4.04 10.47
N GLY A 18 -5.39 4.68 10.62
CA GLY A 18 -5.25 6.06 11.09
C GLY A 18 -5.93 7.09 10.18
N ALA A 19 -6.01 6.81 8.88
CA ALA A 19 -6.77 7.59 7.91
C ALA A 19 -8.29 7.29 7.90
N GLY A 20 -8.80 6.53 8.88
CA GLY A 20 -10.22 6.18 9.01
C GLY A 20 -10.70 5.16 7.97
N ARG A 21 -9.79 4.45 7.30
CA ARG A 21 -10.10 3.49 6.24
C ARG A 21 -10.09 2.05 6.77
N LYS A 22 -10.97 1.21 6.22
CA LYS A 22 -11.00 -0.23 6.54
C LYS A 22 -9.85 -0.94 5.84
N ALA A 23 -8.93 -1.52 6.61
CA ALA A 23 -7.73 -2.24 6.16
C ALA A 23 -7.90 -3.76 5.99
N ARG A 24 -9.12 -4.28 6.16
CA ARG A 24 -9.45 -5.72 6.18
C ARG A 24 -10.40 -6.12 5.06
N GLY A 25 -10.36 -7.39 4.62
CA GLY A 25 -11.14 -7.91 3.50
C GLY A 25 -10.36 -7.80 2.19
N ALA A 26 -11.02 -7.43 1.09
CA ALA A 26 -10.39 -7.31 -0.25
C ALA A 26 -9.07 -6.51 -0.25
N ARG A 27 -8.95 -5.50 0.60
CA ARG A 27 -7.78 -4.64 0.72
C ARG A 27 -6.55 -5.29 1.34
N SER A 28 -6.66 -6.44 2.03
CA SER A 28 -5.48 -7.02 2.70
C SER A 28 -4.38 -7.42 1.71
N LEU A 29 -4.76 -7.81 0.48
CA LEU A 29 -3.81 -8.08 -0.58
C LEU A 29 -3.20 -6.78 -1.13
N ASP A 30 -3.99 -5.73 -1.32
CA ASP A 30 -3.48 -4.42 -1.73
C ASP A 30 -2.44 -3.89 -0.71
N LEU A 31 -2.75 -3.99 0.58
CA LEU A 31 -1.81 -3.56 1.63
C LEU A 31 -0.52 -4.40 1.64
N LEU A 32 -0.60 -5.68 1.28
CA LEU A 32 0.57 -6.55 1.12
C LEU A 32 1.42 -6.15 -0.10
N ILE A 33 0.78 -5.75 -1.20
CA ILE A 33 1.48 -5.22 -2.38
C ILE A 33 2.21 -3.93 -2.03
N ALA A 34 1.54 -2.98 -1.35
CA ALA A 34 2.17 -1.75 -0.88
C ALA A 34 3.31 -2.00 0.12
N ALA A 35 3.15 -2.97 1.02
CA ALA A 35 4.20 -3.38 1.94
C ALA A 35 5.44 -3.95 1.22
N THR A 36 5.22 -4.66 0.11
CA THR A 36 6.30 -5.23 -0.70
C THR A 36 7.07 -4.13 -1.43
N ALA A 37 6.35 -3.15 -2.01
CA ALA A 37 6.96 -1.97 -2.63
C ALA A 37 7.79 -1.17 -1.61
N LEU A 38 7.22 -0.90 -0.43
CA LEU A 38 7.91 -0.22 0.67
C LEU A 38 9.16 -0.98 1.13
N ALA A 39 9.06 -2.29 1.36
CA ALA A 39 10.20 -3.10 1.79
C ALA A 39 11.33 -3.14 0.75
N SER A 40 10.97 -3.00 -0.53
CA SER A 40 11.92 -2.99 -1.65
C SER A 40 12.42 -1.57 -2.01
N ASN A 41 11.94 -0.54 -1.32
CA ASN A 41 12.20 0.87 -1.62
C ASN A 41 11.86 1.24 -3.08
N LEU A 42 10.70 0.76 -3.56
CA LEU A 42 10.19 1.01 -4.90
C LEU A 42 8.85 1.78 -4.85
N PRO A 43 8.55 2.61 -5.86
CA PRO A 43 7.20 3.14 -6.05
C PRO A 43 6.19 2.03 -6.36
N LEU A 44 4.94 2.22 -5.95
CA LEU A 44 3.81 1.36 -6.33
C LEU A 44 3.04 1.97 -7.49
N TYR A 45 3.20 1.37 -8.67
CA TYR A 45 2.39 1.67 -9.84
C TYR A 45 1.04 0.96 -9.76
N THR A 46 -0.07 1.70 -9.90
CA THR A 46 -1.41 1.13 -9.77
C THR A 46 -2.46 1.88 -10.57
N ARG A 47 -3.50 1.16 -11.01
CA ARG A 47 -4.71 1.76 -11.60
C ARG A 47 -5.70 2.25 -10.54
N ASN A 48 -5.54 1.82 -9.29
CA ASN A 48 -6.47 2.11 -8.19
C ASN A 48 -5.76 2.88 -7.06
N PRO A 49 -5.19 4.09 -7.31
CA PRO A 49 -4.44 4.83 -6.30
C PRO A 49 -5.27 5.18 -5.06
N VAL A 50 -6.60 5.28 -5.20
CA VAL A 50 -7.54 5.61 -4.11
C VAL A 50 -7.58 4.54 -3.01
N ASP A 51 -7.19 3.29 -3.31
CA ASP A 51 -7.13 2.22 -2.32
C ASP A 51 -5.97 2.37 -1.34
N PHE A 52 -4.96 3.18 -1.69
CA PHE A 52 -3.75 3.42 -0.90
C PHE A 52 -3.75 4.74 -0.13
N ARG A 53 -4.89 5.46 -0.12
CA ARG A 53 -5.01 6.73 0.63
C ARG A 53 -4.63 6.56 2.10
N GLY A 54 -3.80 7.47 2.61
CA GLY A 54 -3.26 7.44 3.97
C GLY A 54 -1.87 6.80 4.07
N THR A 55 -1.31 6.26 2.98
CA THR A 55 0.02 5.63 2.96
C THR A 55 1.09 6.48 2.27
N GLU A 56 0.76 7.71 1.86
CA GLU A 56 1.60 8.57 1.01
C GLU A 56 2.92 8.98 1.68
N SER A 57 2.97 8.98 3.01
CA SER A 57 4.20 9.22 3.78
C SER A 57 5.11 7.99 3.91
N LEU A 58 4.63 6.83 3.47
CA LEU A 58 5.31 5.54 3.59
C LEU A 58 5.78 5.00 2.25
N VAL A 59 4.96 5.12 1.20
CA VAL A 59 5.24 4.58 -0.13
C VAL A 59 4.77 5.57 -1.19
N GLU A 60 5.60 5.77 -2.21
CA GLU A 60 5.22 6.56 -3.38
C GLU A 60 4.18 5.79 -4.21
N ILE A 61 3.03 6.40 -4.44
CA ILE A 61 1.97 5.84 -5.27
C ILE A 61 1.98 6.54 -6.63
N VAL A 62 2.19 5.78 -7.70
CA VAL A 62 2.16 6.28 -9.07
C VAL A 62 0.92 5.75 -9.77
N ALA A 63 0.00 6.66 -10.11
CA ALA A 63 -1.17 6.30 -10.89
C ALA A 63 -0.77 6.02 -12.33
N ILE A 64 -1.27 4.91 -12.90
CA ILE A 64 -1.15 4.63 -14.34
C ILE A 64 -2.52 4.79 -15.00
N GLU A 65 -2.53 5.43 -16.18
CA GLU A 65 -3.74 5.50 -16.99
C GLU A 65 -4.08 4.11 -17.56
N PRO A 66 -5.37 3.78 -17.74
CA PRO A 66 -5.76 2.62 -18.52
C PRO A 66 -5.18 2.74 -19.94
N ALA A 67 -4.61 1.67 -20.47
CA ALA A 67 -4.28 1.63 -21.90
C ALA A 67 -5.55 1.90 -22.71
N SER A 68 -5.46 2.87 -23.64
CA SER A 68 -6.54 3.28 -24.55
C SER A 68 -6.97 2.15 -25.48
#